data_AF-A0A961TJT1-F1
#
_entry.id   AF-A0A961TJT1-F1
#
_cell.length_a   1.000
_cell.length_b   1.000
_cell.length_c   1.000
_cell.angle_alpha   90.00
_cell.angle_beta   90.00
_cell.angle_gamma   90.00
#
_symmetry.space_group_name_H-M   'P 1'
#
loop_
_entity.id
_entity.type
_entity.pdbx_description
1 polymer ?
#
loop_
_entity_poly.entity_id
_entity_poly.type
_entity_poly.pdbx_seq_one_letter_code
_entity_poly.pdbx_strand_id
1 'polypeptide(L)' 'MKSDLVDINCRVVSDDPSKKAIAIADGTEEDDPRHEGRKREKWFWLPRSQVEAIVFGTGHIVTMPEWLAKEKGLI' A
#
# COMPACT_ATOMS: atom_id res chain seq x y z
N MET A 1 -18.29 3.76 -16.15
CA MET A 1 -16.89 3.34 -16.27
C MET A 1 -16.72 2.17 -15.31
N LYS A 2 -16.46 0.95 -15.79
CA LYS A 2 -16.10 -0.15 -14.87
C LYS A 2 -14.70 0.18 -14.36
N SER A 3 -14.53 0.26 -13.05
CA SER A 3 -13.19 0.32 -12.49
C SER A 3 -12.62 -1.09 -12.57
N ASP A 4 -11.51 -1.24 -13.28
CA ASP A 4 -10.73 -2.47 -13.20
C ASP A 4 -10.11 -2.58 -11.79
N LEU A 5 -10.04 -3.80 -11.27
CA LEU A 5 -9.34 -4.10 -10.03
C LEU A 5 -7.92 -4.56 -10.37
N VAL A 6 -6.95 -4.14 -9.57
CA VAL A 6 -5.54 -4.50 -9.71
C VAL A 6 -5.02 -5.09 -8.42
N ASP A 7 -4.12 -6.07 -8.55
CA ASP A 7 -3.45 -6.73 -7.43
C ASP A 7 -2.05 -6.14 -7.26
N ILE A 8 -1.77 -5.60 -6.07
CA ILE A 8 -0.48 -4.99 -5.73
C ILE A 8 0.26 -5.90 -4.76
N ASN A 9 1.42 -6.41 -5.19
CA ASN A 9 2.36 -7.09 -4.30
C ASN A 9 2.96 -6.07 -3.34
N CYS A 10 2.74 -6.26 -2.05
CA CYS A 10 3.18 -5.34 -1.02
C CYS A 10 3.41 -6.06 0.30
N ARG A 11 3.80 -5.29 1.32
CA ARG A 11 3.89 -5.74 2.71
C ARG A 11 2.95 -4.90 3.54
N VAL A 12 2.09 -5.55 4.34
CA VAL A 12 1.30 -4.83 5.35
C VAL A 12 2.24 -4.40 6.48
N VAL A 13 2.29 -3.10 6.71
CA VAL A 13 3.14 -2.48 7.73
C VAL A 13 2.36 -2.26 9.03
N SER A 14 1.12 -1.82 8.90
CA SER A 14 0.22 -1.58 10.03
C SER A 14 -1.20 -1.89 9.61
N ASP A 15 -1.83 -2.84 10.30
CA ASP A 15 -3.25 -3.15 10.13
C ASP A 15 -3.94 -3.25 11.49
N ASP A 16 -4.63 -2.18 11.86
CA ASP A 16 -5.44 -2.12 13.08
C ASP A 16 -6.92 -2.19 12.66
N PRO A 17 -7.65 -3.26 13.03
CA PRO A 17 -9.06 -3.43 12.67
C PRO A 17 -9.98 -2.30 13.15
N SER A 18 -9.58 -1.53 14.18
CA SER A 18 -10.33 -0.38 14.68
C SER A 18 -10.16 0.88 13.83
N LYS A 19 -9.20 0.88 12.89
CA LYS A 19 -8.91 2.02 12.02
C LYS A 19 -9.57 1.84 10.66
N LYS A 20 -9.78 2.98 9.99
CA LYS A 20 -10.37 3.04 8.64
C LYS A 20 -9.33 2.85 7.52
N ALA A 21 -8.06 2.72 7.86
CA ALA A 21 -6.98 2.62 6.90
C ALA A 21 -5.97 1.54 7.30
N ILE A 22 -5.33 0.96 6.29
CA ILE A 22 -4.21 0.02 6.39
C ILE A 22 -2.97 0.70 5.80
N ALA A 23 -1.81 0.51 6.43
CA ALA A 23 -0.53 0.93 5.86
C ALA A 23 0.13 -0.24 5.15
N ILE A 24 0.56 0.00 3.91
CA ILE A 24 1.36 -0.94 3.14
C ILE A 24 2.68 -0.32 2.72
N ALA A 25 3.66 -1.16 2.40
CA ALA A 25 4.88 -0.80 1.70
C ALA A 25 4.96 -1.58 0.38
N ASP A 26 5.31 -0.89 -0.71
CA ASP A 26 5.48 -1.49 -2.04
C ASP A 26 6.90 -2.05 -2.28
N GLY A 27 7.76 -1.97 -1.26
CA GLY A 27 9.17 -2.37 -1.33
C GLY A 27 10.10 -1.31 -1.95
N THR A 28 9.58 -0.15 -2.33
CA THR A 28 10.40 0.98 -2.79
C THR A 28 10.85 1.86 -1.62
N GLU A 29 11.89 2.65 -1.86
CA GLU A 29 12.45 3.57 -0.87
C GLU A 29 12.31 5.03 -1.33
N GLU A 30 12.15 5.93 -0.39
CA GLU A 30 12.18 7.38 -0.57
C GLU A 30 13.21 8.03 0.36
N ASP A 31 13.66 9.24 0.04
CA ASP A 31 14.56 9.99 0.91
C ASP A 31 13.87 10.30 2.25
N ASP A 32 14.55 10.06 3.36
CA ASP A 32 14.03 10.40 4.68
C ASP A 32 14.17 11.92 4.90
N PRO A 33 13.06 12.69 4.94
CA PRO A 33 13.12 14.14 5.12
C PRO A 33 13.70 14.56 6.47
N ARG A 34 13.87 13.63 7.42
CA ARG A 34 14.41 13.90 8.76
C ARG A 34 15.92 13.67 8.86
N HIS A 35 16.52 12.95 7.90
CA HIS A 35 17.93 12.56 7.95
C HIS A 35 18.53 12.62 6.55
N GLU A 36 19.36 13.63 6.29
CA GLU A 36 20.06 13.79 5.02
C GLU A 36 20.87 12.53 4.66
N GLY A 37 20.71 12.05 3.43
CA GLY A 37 21.41 10.87 2.90
C GLY A 37 20.88 9.52 3.40
N ARG A 38 19.80 9.48 4.18
CA ARG A 38 19.13 8.23 4.54
C ARG A 38 17.92 7.99 3.67
N LYS A 39 17.72 6.73 3.31
CA LYS A 39 16.50 6.23 2.67
C LYS A 39 15.60 5.57 3.70
N ARG A 40 14.31 5.64 3.46
CA ARG A 40 13.28 4.90 4.20
C ARG A 40 12.38 4.17 3.24
N GLU A 41 11.81 3.06 3.69
CA GLU A 41 10.77 2.36 2.93
C GLU A 41 9.54 3.28 2.77
N LYS A 42 8.99 3.31 1.56
CA LYS A 42 7.83 4.14 1.23
C LYS A 42 6.55 3.47 1.72
N TRP A 43 5.76 4.20 2.50
CA TRP A 43 4.50 3.69 3.07
C TRP A 43 3.29 4.40 2.47
N PHE A 44 2.24 3.63 2.21
CA PHE A 44 0.98 4.12 1.66
C PHE A 44 -0.16 3.77 2.59
N TRP A 45 -0.95 4.77 2.94
CA TRP A 45 -2.20 4.57 3.66
C TRP A 45 -3.33 4.35 2.67
N LEU A 46 -3.98 3.19 2.77
CA LEU A 46 -5.09 2.77 1.93
C LEU A 46 -6.37 2.68 2.75
N PRO A 47 -7.51 3.21 2.25
CA PRO A 47 -8.78 3.08 2.95
C PRO A 47 -9.29 1.64 2.91
N ARG A 48 -9.52 1.06 4.09
CA ARG A 48 -9.99 -0.34 4.24
C ARG A 48 -11.30 -0.63 3.51
N SER A 49 -12.14 0.39 3.31
CA SER A 49 -13.40 0.25 2.56
C SER A 49 -13.23 0.12 1.05
N GLN A 50 -12.03 0.31 0.51
CA GLN A 50 -11.76 0.27 -0.93
C GLN A 50 -10.70 -0.78 -1.31
N VAL A 51 -10.18 -1.54 -0.35
CA VAL A 51 -9.11 -2.50 -0.59
C VAL A 51 -9.37 -3.80 0.13
N GLU A 52 -8.90 -4.90 -0.46
CA GLU A 52 -8.89 -6.22 0.15
C GLU A 52 -7.44 -6.69 0.28
N ALA A 53 -7.01 -7.07 1.49
CA ALA A 53 -5.65 -7.53 1.75
C ALA A 53 -5.66 -9.05 2.00
N ILE A 54 -4.89 -9.79 1.21
CA ILE A 54 -4.73 -11.24 1.32
C ILE A 54 -3.26 -11.54 1.66
N VAL A 55 -3.05 -12.39 2.65
CA VAL A 55 -1.71 -12.87 3.04
C VAL A 55 -1.40 -14.14 2.26
N PHE A 56 -0.32 -14.14 1.48
CA PHE A 56 0.19 -15.31 0.76
C PHE A 56 1.60 -15.66 1.24
N GLY A 57 1.71 -16.61 2.18
CA GLY A 57 2.99 -17.00 2.75
C GLY A 57 3.66 -15.83 3.49
N THR A 58 4.81 -15.37 3.00
CA THR A 58 5.52 -14.18 3.52
C THR A 58 5.16 -12.87 2.81
N GLY A 59 4.40 -12.93 1.71
CA GLY A 59 3.96 -11.77 0.93
C GLY A 59 2.52 -11.34 1.24
N HIS A 60 2.19 -10.09 0.95
CA HIS A 60 0.81 -9.60 1.00
C HIS A 60 0.41 -9.13 -0.40
N ILE A 61 -0.80 -9.47 -0.81
CA ILE A 61 -1.43 -8.91 -2.01
C ILE A 61 -2.55 -8.00 -1.54
N VAL A 62 -2.54 -6.75 -2.00
CA VAL A 62 -3.68 -5.86 -1.82
C VAL A 62 -4.36 -5.63 -3.16
N THR A 63 -5.62 -6.03 -3.24
CA THR A 63 -6.49 -5.78 -4.38
C THR A 63 -7.21 -4.45 -4.18
N MET A 64 -7.17 -3.58 -5.19
CA MET A 64 -7.82 -2.27 -5.13
C MET A 64 -8.27 -1.80 -6.53
N PRO A 65 -9.15 -0.78 -6.62
CA PRO A 65 -9.45 -0.10 -7.86
C PRO A 65 -8.20 0.50 -8.52
N GLU A 66 -8.05 0.32 -9.84
CA GLU A 66 -6.90 0.83 -10.61
C GLU A 66 -6.68 2.35 -10.43
N TRP A 67 -7.76 3.13 -10.35
CA TRP A 67 -7.64 4.57 -10.13
C TRP A 67 -6.99 4.92 -8.79
N LEU A 68 -7.23 4.12 -7.74
CA LEU A 68 -6.62 4.31 -6.43
C LEU A 68 -5.13 3.96 -6.48
N ALA A 69 -4.78 2.87 -7.18
CA ALA A 69 -3.39 2.49 -7.39
C ALA A 69 -2.59 3.60 -8.12
N LYS A 70 -3.17 4.20 -9.18
CA LYS A 70 -2.59 5.35 -9.89
C LYS A 70 -2.48 6.59 -9.00
N GLU A 71 -3.51 6.91 -8.23
CA GLU A 71 -3.50 8.05 -7.31
C GLU A 71 -2.38 7.92 -6.26
N LYS A 72 -2.15 6.70 -5.76
CA LYS A 72 -1.06 6.42 -4.81
C LYS A 72 0.30 6.26 -5.48
N GLY A 73 0.37 6.17 -6.81
CA GLY A 73 1.62 5.91 -7.53
C GLY A 73 2.18 4.51 -7.25
N LEU A 74 1.29 3.52 -7.09
CA LEU A 74 1.62 2.09 -6.95
C LEU A 74 1.76 1.39 -8.32
N ILE A 75 1.27 2.04 -9.38
CA ILE A 75 1.39 1.67 -10.80
C ILE A 75 1.54 2.92 -11.67
#